data_AF-A0A345DE70-F1
#
_entry.id   AF-A0A345DE70-F1
#
_cell.length_a   1.000
_cell.length_b   1.000
_cell.length_c   1.000
_cell.angle_alpha   90.00
_cell.angle_beta   90.00
_cell.angle_gamma   90.00
#
_symmetry.space_group_name_H-M   'P 1'
#
loop_
_entity.id
_entity.type
_entity.pdbx_description
1 polymer ?
#
loop_
_entity_poly.entity_id
_entity_poly.type
_entity_poly.pdbx_seq_one_letter_code
_entity_poly.pdbx_strand_id
1 'polypeptide(L)' 'MVETLDVTLYTNSEAWRFECECRHVLGIKGREARRNYLDEVKRVRGVAAALRLEDGVRLMWSARGSESLG' A
#
# COMPACT_ATOMS: atom_id res chain seq x y z
N MET A 1 -17.76 5.94 31.46
CA MET A 1 -17.79 4.59 30.88
C MET A 1 -16.69 4.58 29.85
N VAL A 2 -15.55 3.95 30.15
CA VAL A 2 -14.42 3.92 29.23
C VAL A 2 -14.74 2.87 28.17
N GLU A 3 -14.98 3.31 26.94
CA GLU A 3 -15.11 2.40 25.79
C GLU A 3 -13.72 1.91 25.40
N THR A 4 -13.27 0.90 26.12
CA THR A 4 -12.29 -0.05 25.59
C THR A 4 -13.08 -1.19 24.96
N LEU A 5 -12.67 -1.61 23.76
CA LEU A 5 -13.11 -2.73 22.89
C LEU A 5 -13.47 -2.14 21.50
N ASP A 6 -12.70 -2.32 20.43
CA ASP A 6 -12.00 -3.53 20.00
C ASP A 6 -10.73 -3.17 19.18
N VAL A 7 -9.56 -3.61 19.66
CA VAL A 7 -8.26 -3.44 19.00
C VAL A 7 -7.90 -4.68 18.14
N THR A 8 -8.87 -5.54 17.82
CA THR A 8 -8.58 -6.86 17.24
C THR A 8 -9.23 -7.17 15.89
N LEU A 9 -10.14 -6.33 15.36
CA LEU A 9 -10.93 -6.66 14.16
C LEU A 9 -10.54 -5.99 12.82
N TYR A 10 -9.39 -5.31 12.70
CA TYR A 10 -9.01 -4.68 11.42
C TYR A 10 -8.08 -5.51 10.51
N THR A 11 -7.85 -6.79 10.83
CA THR A 11 -7.01 -7.70 10.01
C THR A 11 -7.61 -7.96 8.61
N ASN A 12 -8.92 -7.76 8.43
CA ASN A 12 -9.61 -7.97 7.15
C ASN A 12 -10.15 -6.68 6.52
N SER A 13 -9.85 -5.53 7.12
CA SER A 13 -10.30 -4.26 6.58
C SER A 13 -9.54 -3.96 5.29
N GLU A 14 -10.26 -3.54 4.26
CA GLU A 14 -9.69 -3.23 2.95
C GLU A 14 -8.53 -2.23 3.04
N ALA A 15 -8.54 -1.35 4.05
CA ALA A 15 -7.45 -0.43 4.37
C ALA A 15 -6.14 -1.15 4.77
N TRP A 16 -6.22 -2.18 5.64
CA TRP A 16 -5.04 -2.96 6.04
C TRP A 16 -4.49 -3.78 4.89
N ARG A 17 -5.37 -4.43 4.12
CA ARG A 17 -4.98 -5.18 2.92
C ARG A 17 -4.32 -4.27 1.88
N PHE A 18 -4.87 -3.07 1.69
CA PHE A 18 -4.30 -2.05 0.83
C PHE A 18 -2.91 -1.64 1.32
N GLU A 19 -2.72 -1.36 2.61
CA GLU A 19 -1.41 -1.03 3.18
C GLU A 19 -0.39 -2.17 3.01
N CYS A 20 -0.78 -3.43 3.25
CA CYS A 20 0.08 -4.58 3.01
C CYS A 20 0.52 -4.69 1.54
N GLU A 21 -0.40 -4.50 0.60
CA GLU A 21 -0.11 -4.53 -0.84
C GLU A 21 0.85 -3.40 -1.25
N CYS A 22 0.60 -2.21 -0.70
CA CYS A 22 1.46 -1.05 -0.75
C CYS A 22 2.89 -1.35 -0.26
N ARG A 23 3.04 -1.95 0.94
CA ARG A 23 4.34 -2.37 1.50
C ARG A 23 5.03 -3.43 0.65
N HIS A 24 4.25 -4.36 0.08
CA HIS A 24 4.77 -5.38 -0.83
C HIS A 24 5.43 -4.72 -2.06
N VAL A 25 4.75 -3.78 -2.71
CA VAL A 25 5.31 -3.05 -3.87
C VAL A 25 6.57 -2.28 -3.52
N LEU A 26 6.63 -1.65 -2.33
CA LEU A 26 7.85 -0.98 -1.84
C LEU A 26 9.01 -1.96 -1.63
N GLY A 27 8.71 -3.18 -1.20
CA GLY A 27 9.69 -4.25 -0.99
C GLY A 27 10.26 -4.84 -2.28
N ILE A 28 9.53 -4.73 -3.41
CA ILE A 28 9.99 -5.21 -4.71
C ILE A 28 11.26 -4.44 -5.13
N LYS A 29 12.32 -5.21 -5.39
CA LYS A 29 13.60 -4.70 -5.89
C LYS A 29 13.52 -4.55 -7.41
N GLY A 30 13.90 -3.37 -7.90
CA GLY A 30 13.92 -3.07 -9.33
C GLY A 30 12.65 -2.37 -9.83
N ARG A 31 12.85 -1.41 -10.73
CA ARG A 31 11.78 -0.58 -11.31
C ARG A 31 10.85 -1.41 -12.20
N GLU A 32 11.40 -2.31 -12.99
CA GLU A 32 10.63 -3.16 -13.91
C GLU A 32 9.71 -4.13 -13.17
N ALA A 33 10.20 -4.77 -12.10
CA ALA A 33 9.39 -5.69 -11.30
C ALA A 33 8.19 -4.99 -10.63
N ARG A 34 8.37 -3.75 -10.15
CA ARG A 34 7.24 -2.94 -9.63
C ARG A 34 6.24 -2.59 -10.72
N ARG A 35 6.73 -2.19 -11.90
CA ARG A 35 5.88 -1.86 -13.04
C ARG A 35 5.07 -3.07 -13.50
N ASN A 36 5.68 -4.24 -13.57
CA ASN A 36 4.99 -5.47 -13.93
C ASN A 36 3.89 -5.82 -12.92
N TYR A 37 4.14 -5.62 -11.62
CA TYR A 37 3.12 -5.80 -10.59
C TYR A 37 1.94 -4.83 -10.77
N LEU A 38 2.21 -3.54 -10.99
CA LEU A 38 1.16 -2.55 -11.23
C LEU A 38 0.37 -2.82 -12.52
N ASP A 39 1.03 -3.32 -13.57
CA ASP A 39 0.37 -3.71 -14.82
C ASP A 39 -0.54 -4.93 -14.62
N GLU A 40 -0.11 -5.90 -13.82
CA GLU A 40 -0.95 -7.04 -13.45
C GLU A 40 -2.17 -6.60 -12.62
N VAL A 41 -1.98 -5.70 -11.65
CA VAL A 41 -3.10 -5.10 -10.89
C VAL A 41 -4.04 -4.36 -11.84
N LYS A 42 -3.53 -3.62 -12.81
CA LYS A 42 -4.32 -2.94 -13.85
C LYS A 42 -5.11 -3.93 -14.71
N ARG A 43 -4.50 -5.06 -15.08
CA ARG A 43 -5.12 -6.12 -15.90
C ARG A 43 -6.23 -6.85 -15.15
N VAL A 44 -6.01 -7.16 -13.87
CA VAL A 44 -6.93 -7.98 -13.07
C VAL A 44 -8.03 -7.16 -12.41
N ARG A 45 -7.68 -5.98 -11.86
CA ARG A 45 -8.58 -5.14 -11.04
C ARG A 45 -8.94 -3.81 -11.69
N GLY A 46 -8.34 -3.49 -12.83
CA GLY A 46 -8.63 -2.28 -13.62
C GLY A 46 -7.70 -1.11 -13.31
N VAL A 47 -7.80 -0.09 -14.17
CA VAL A 47 -6.93 1.10 -14.15
C VAL A 47 -7.03 1.88 -12.84
N ALA A 48 -8.25 2.04 -12.31
CA ALA A 48 -8.47 2.78 -11.07
C ALA A 48 -7.77 2.13 -9.87
N ALA A 49 -7.76 0.80 -9.79
CA ALA A 49 -7.08 0.07 -8.72
C ALA A 49 -5.56 0.23 -8.79
N ALA A 50 -4.98 0.15 -9.99
CA ALA A 50 -3.56 0.34 -10.20
C ALA A 50 -3.12 1.78 -9.86
N LEU A 51 -3.89 2.79 -10.27
CA LEU A 51 -3.61 4.19 -9.94
C LEU A 51 -3.68 4.45 -8.44
N ARG A 52 -4.71 3.91 -7.76
CA ARG A 52 -4.83 4.02 -6.30
C ARG A 52 -3.63 3.40 -5.59
N LEU A 53 -3.19 2.23 -6.05
CA LEU A 53 -2.03 1.54 -5.48
C LEU A 53 -0.73 2.32 -5.74
N GLU A 54 -0.54 2.86 -6.94
CA GLU A 54 0.61 3.70 -7.29
C GLU A 54 0.69 4.95 -6.40
N ASP A 55 -0.44 5.63 -6.18
CA ASP A 55 -0.52 6.81 -5.32
C ASP A 55 -0.19 6.46 -3.85
N GLY A 56 -0.77 5.37 -3.32
CA GLY A 56 -0.46 4.89 -1.97
C GLY A 56 1.01 4.53 -1.78
N VAL A 57 1.62 3.87 -2.77
CA VAL A 57 3.06 3.56 -2.78
C VAL A 57 3.90 4.83 -2.77
N ARG A 58 3.53 5.83 -3.57
CA ARG A 58 4.21 7.13 -3.62
C ARG A 58 4.14 7.86 -2.28
N LEU A 59 2.97 7.90 -1.65
CA LEU A 59 2.77 8.55 -0.35
C LEU A 59 3.66 7.95 0.74
N MET A 60 3.72 6.63 0.86
CA MET A 60 4.60 5.99 1.86
C MET A 60 6.08 6.13 1.50
N TRP A 61 6.43 6.18 0.21
CA TRP A 61 7.82 6.45 -0.21
C TRP A 61 8.26 7.84 0.26
N SER A 62 7.40 8.84 0.07
CA SER A 62 7.63 10.20 0.56
C SER A 62 7.71 10.25 2.09
N ALA A 63 6.83 9.55 2.81
CA ALA A 63 6.87 9.47 4.27
C ALA A 63 8.21 8.93 4.79
N ARG A 64 8.70 7.82 4.21
CA ARG A 64 10.00 7.22 4.56
C ARG A 64 11.20 8.14 4.29
N GLY A 65 11.13 8.93 3.23
CA GLY A 65 12.19 9.89 2.86
C GLY A 65 12.31 11.04 3.87
N SER A 66 11.18 11.48 4.43
CA SER A 66 11.14 12.53 5.45
C SER A 66 11.73 12.10 6.79
N GLU A 67 11.64 10.81 7.14
CA GLU A 67 12.21 10.25 8.39
C GLU A 67 13.74 10.10 8.34
N SER A 68 14.38 10.26 7.18
CA SER A 68 15.84 10.16 7.01
C SER A 68 16.57 11.52 7.02
N LEU A 69 15.86 12.62 7.28
CA LEU A 69 16.37 14.00 7.27
C LEU A 69 16.11 14.75 8.60
N GLY A 70 15.79 14.02 9.67
CA GLY A 70 15.64 14.54 11.03
C GLY A 70 16.79 14.14 11.93
#